data_AF-A0A1X1HYI5-F1
#
_entry.id   AF-A0A1X1HYI5-F1
#
_cell.length_a   1.000
_cell.length_b   1.000
_cell.length_c   1.000
_cell.angle_alpha   90.00
_cell.angle_beta   90.00
_cell.angle_gamma   90.00
#
_symmetry.space_group_name_H-M   'P 1'
#
loop_
_entity.id
_entity.type
_entity.pdbx_description
1 polymer ?
#
loop_
_entity_poly.entity_id
_entity_poly.type
_entity_poly.pdbx_seq_one_letter_code
_entity_poly.pdbx_strand_id
1 'polypeptide(L)'
;MSDSVNNVNNEESVEKVENTPVEDVESVDTQEPETVEETASEQAKDDQSEEVVEEKDSKPEQKEDAKASAEASAQQVVEKTKGLFATKRKEIIAALVAVAVIIVAFVGYNVIQSQPKSLIGDVKVEFSGYEESGTVTYNSQDIAEKVAEIAYQKVGFNKDQAAGLAKKDPIIYAEVSRDGKLASKLMQAEAMISSVHYEFDKTNGLKNGDEVTFTVTTSSKNSPFKAEKKTFKVENLKEYEKVSTADLLKETPVTFTGFNGYGIASITENPNKDGYFNFEDNKRPTNLKNGDTVTLTVSVTYINELKSKGKVVDNNKVEVTVEGLKDLKDVKNFADLLKKNDDYSKSENQNSSFSTYTLESQGSYLKVIPEENKKSNGKVSLITVYKVTWSSGNSKEVRYKYYGYQAYLLKDNNLDLDAASKVSSWGSKDLEGLKAELATEGYKVYEEKKSE
;
A
#
# COMPACT_ATOMS: atom_id res chain seq x y z
N MET A 1 40.90 -44.96 42.95
CA MET A 1 39.48 -44.65 43.17
C MET A 1 38.77 -44.96 41.86
N SER A 2 38.52 -46.22 41.56
CA SER A 2 37.34 -47.05 41.93
C SER A 2 36.44 -47.20 40.69
N ASP A 3 36.62 -48.30 39.95
CA ASP A 3 35.63 -49.37 39.67
C ASP A 3 34.16 -49.07 40.04
N SER A 4 33.08 -49.53 39.39
CA SER A 4 32.84 -50.51 38.32
C SER A 4 31.30 -50.68 38.14
N VAL A 5 30.88 -51.19 36.97
CA VAL A 5 29.82 -52.20 36.73
C VAL A 5 28.31 -51.84 36.61
N ASN A 6 27.76 -52.37 35.50
CA ASN A 6 26.38 -52.74 35.09
C ASN A 6 25.30 -52.95 36.17
N ASN A 7 24.04 -52.71 35.80
CA ASN A 7 23.01 -53.78 35.81
C ASN A 7 21.82 -53.51 34.86
N VAL A 8 21.17 -54.61 34.46
CA VAL A 8 20.12 -54.80 33.46
C VAL A 8 18.73 -54.95 34.13
N ASN A 9 17.68 -54.59 33.37
CA ASN A 9 16.24 -54.94 33.46
C ASN A 9 15.47 -54.78 34.79
N ASN A 10 14.32 -54.07 34.73
CA ASN A 10 13.03 -54.70 34.99
C ASN A 10 11.84 -53.91 34.39
N GLU A 11 10.80 -54.67 34.04
CA GLU A 11 9.48 -54.32 33.53
C GLU A 11 8.70 -53.35 34.44
N GLU A 12 7.84 -52.49 33.89
CA GLU A 12 6.38 -52.56 34.12
C GLU A 12 5.61 -51.57 33.22
N SER A 13 4.31 -51.83 33.11
CA SER A 13 3.43 -51.42 32.03
C SER A 13 2.37 -50.44 32.52
N VAL A 14 1.75 -49.74 31.57
CA VAL A 14 0.41 -49.12 31.63
C VAL A 14 0.27 -47.83 32.45
N GLU A 15 0.04 -46.70 31.76
CA GLU A 15 -1.23 -45.98 31.92
C GLU A 15 -1.54 -45.07 30.73
N LYS A 16 -2.81 -45.13 30.31
CA LYS A 16 -3.43 -44.35 29.25
C LYS A 16 -3.48 -42.88 29.66
N VAL A 17 -3.01 -41.99 28.78
CA VAL A 17 -3.38 -40.57 28.88
C VAL A 17 -4.63 -40.35 28.04
N GLU A 18 -5.71 -40.11 28.77
CA GLU A 18 -7.02 -39.66 28.30
C GLU A 18 -6.89 -38.20 27.85
N ASN A 19 -7.11 -37.91 26.57
CA ASN A 19 -7.26 -36.55 26.07
C ASN A 19 -8.75 -36.25 25.88
N THR A 20 -9.34 -35.57 26.86
CA THR A 20 -10.64 -34.89 26.76
C THR A 20 -10.42 -33.47 26.23
N PRO A 21 -11.34 -32.92 25.42
CA PRO A 21 -11.13 -31.67 24.70
C PRO A 21 -11.43 -30.45 25.60
N VAL A 22 -10.68 -29.38 25.38
CA VAL A 22 -10.88 -28.08 26.02
C VAL A 22 -12.05 -27.36 25.38
N GLU A 23 -12.91 -26.82 26.24
CA GLU A 23 -14.14 -26.09 25.97
C GLU A 23 -13.97 -24.81 25.14
N ASP A 24 -15.09 -24.49 24.49
CA ASP A 24 -15.39 -23.34 23.66
C ASP A 24 -14.98 -22.00 24.28
N VAL A 25 -14.31 -21.17 23.47
CA VAL A 25 -14.10 -19.75 23.76
C VAL A 25 -15.22 -18.96 23.09
N GLU A 26 -15.99 -18.26 23.92
CA GLU A 26 -17.04 -17.32 23.56
C GLU A 26 -16.63 -16.37 22.43
N SER A 27 -17.54 -16.30 21.44
CA SER A 27 -17.62 -15.30 20.40
C SER A 27 -17.77 -13.89 20.96
N VAL A 28 -16.84 -13.00 20.61
CA VAL A 28 -17.00 -11.55 20.79
C VAL A 28 -17.75 -11.00 19.58
N ASP A 29 -18.94 -10.46 19.85
CA ASP A 29 -19.79 -9.73 18.91
C ASP A 29 -19.02 -8.60 18.23
N THR A 30 -19.01 -8.62 16.90
CA THR A 30 -18.49 -7.54 16.07
C THR A 30 -19.66 -6.60 15.76
N GLN A 31 -19.65 -5.40 16.33
CA GLN A 31 -20.60 -4.33 15.95
C GLN A 31 -20.22 -3.76 14.58
N GLU A 32 -21.20 -3.77 13.67
CA GLU A 32 -21.19 -3.01 12.41
C GLU A 32 -21.13 -1.49 12.69
N PRO A 33 -20.39 -0.70 11.89
CA PRO A 33 -20.54 0.75 11.93
C PRO A 33 -21.67 1.19 11.00
N GLU A 34 -22.65 1.87 11.58
CA GLU A 34 -23.68 2.62 10.87
C GLU A 34 -23.06 3.70 9.97
N THR A 35 -23.52 3.71 8.73
CA THR A 35 -23.32 4.75 7.72
C THR A 35 -24.00 6.05 8.12
N VAL A 36 -23.26 7.16 8.14
CA VAL A 36 -23.82 8.51 8.17
C VAL A 36 -23.44 9.23 6.88
N GLU A 37 -24.46 9.55 6.08
CA GLU A 37 -24.39 10.48 4.95
C GLU A 37 -24.04 11.89 5.46
N GLU A 38 -23.05 12.54 4.86
CA GLU A 38 -22.98 13.99 4.86
C GLU A 38 -22.67 14.48 3.45
N THR A 39 -23.63 15.21 2.89
CA THR A 39 -23.67 15.72 1.53
C THR A 39 -22.84 17.00 1.44
N ALA A 40 -21.92 17.02 0.47
CA ALA A 40 -21.20 18.22 0.05
C ALA A 40 -22.13 19.17 -0.71
N SER A 41 -21.85 20.46 -0.54
CA SER A 41 -22.48 21.61 -1.16
C SER A 41 -21.92 21.89 -2.55
N GLU A 42 -22.74 22.47 -3.44
CA GLU A 42 -22.24 23.15 -4.65
C GLU A 42 -23.01 24.45 -4.97
N GLN A 43 -22.20 25.51 -5.02
CA GLN A 43 -22.29 26.84 -5.67
C GLN A 43 -23.47 27.17 -6.62
N ALA A 44 -23.91 28.45 -6.62
CA ALA A 44 -23.34 29.50 -7.50
C ALA A 44 -24.16 30.83 -7.57
N LYS A 45 -23.41 31.96 -7.57
CA LYS A 45 -23.60 33.22 -8.34
C LYS A 45 -24.78 34.15 -8.00
N ASP A 46 -24.69 35.48 -7.98
CA ASP A 46 -24.00 36.52 -8.78
C ASP A 46 -24.05 37.83 -7.94
N ASP A 47 -23.41 38.97 -8.18
CA ASP A 47 -22.29 39.46 -8.97
C ASP A 47 -21.99 40.90 -8.43
N GLN A 48 -20.86 41.45 -8.85
CA GLN A 48 -20.26 42.78 -8.60
C GLN A 48 -21.18 44.01 -8.38
N SER A 49 -20.70 44.97 -7.57
CA SER A 49 -20.39 46.33 -8.06
C SER A 49 -19.63 47.18 -7.01
N GLU A 50 -18.61 47.87 -7.52
CA GLU A 50 -17.69 48.84 -6.93
C GLU A 50 -18.31 50.19 -6.50
N GLU A 51 -17.52 50.93 -5.70
CA GLU A 51 -17.44 52.41 -5.59
C GLU A 51 -18.64 53.20 -5.01
N VAL A 52 -18.54 54.36 -4.33
CA VAL A 52 -17.50 55.21 -3.70
C VAL A 52 -18.27 56.33 -2.94
N VAL A 53 -17.81 56.70 -1.74
CA VAL A 53 -17.72 58.05 -1.11
C VAL A 53 -18.91 59.05 -1.14
N GLU A 54 -19.32 59.52 0.06
CA GLU A 54 -19.34 60.92 0.59
C GLU A 54 -20.32 61.02 1.78
N GLU A 55 -19.88 61.30 3.01
CA GLU A 55 -19.57 62.59 3.65
C GLU A 55 -20.78 63.34 4.29
N LYS A 56 -20.65 63.53 5.61
CA LYS A 56 -21.03 64.69 6.47
C LYS A 56 -22.27 64.68 7.38
N ASP A 57 -21.89 64.77 8.67
CA ASP A 57 -22.36 65.66 9.74
C ASP A 57 -23.82 65.65 10.20
N SER A 58 -24.02 65.40 11.51
CA SER A 58 -24.42 66.44 12.50
C SER A 58 -24.50 65.88 13.94
N LYS A 59 -23.78 66.57 14.85
CA LYS A 59 -23.79 66.64 16.35
C LYS A 59 -25.22 66.73 17.00
N PRO A 60 -25.41 66.85 18.35
CA PRO A 60 -24.54 66.75 19.56
C PRO A 60 -25.16 65.81 20.66
N GLU A 61 -24.69 65.59 21.91
CA GLU A 61 -24.25 66.50 22.98
C GLU A 61 -23.81 65.71 24.26
N GLN A 62 -22.66 66.10 24.87
CA GLN A 62 -22.30 66.27 26.31
C GLN A 62 -22.55 65.17 27.40
N LYS A 63 -21.75 64.98 28.48
CA LYS A 63 -20.58 65.68 29.09
C LYS A 63 -19.99 64.86 30.28
N GLU A 64 -18.71 65.17 30.59
CA GLU A 64 -18.05 65.27 31.93
C GLU A 64 -17.85 63.99 32.79
N ASP A 65 -16.74 63.71 33.48
CA ASP A 65 -15.62 64.52 33.99
C ASP A 65 -14.40 63.62 34.28
N ALA A 66 -13.19 63.98 33.81
CA ALA A 66 -11.88 63.58 34.37
C ALA A 66 -10.73 64.31 33.65
N LYS A 67 -10.77 65.64 33.59
CA LYS A 67 -9.67 66.46 33.05
C LYS A 67 -9.43 67.67 33.95
N ALA A 68 -8.93 67.42 35.15
CA ALA A 68 -8.52 68.46 36.08
C ALA A 68 -7.26 68.00 36.85
N SER A 69 -6.13 67.87 36.13
CA SER A 69 -4.81 67.72 36.77
C SER A 69 -3.66 68.02 35.80
N ALA A 70 -3.84 67.83 34.48
CA ALA A 70 -2.79 68.08 33.49
C ALA A 70 -2.67 69.54 33.01
N GLU A 71 -3.62 70.42 33.33
CA GLU A 71 -3.65 71.80 32.81
C GLU A 71 -2.82 72.81 33.62
N ALA A 72 -2.36 72.47 34.82
CA ALA A 72 -1.54 73.37 35.64
C ALA A 72 -0.05 73.44 35.22
N SER A 73 0.47 72.39 34.56
CA SER A 73 1.90 72.30 34.22
C SER A 73 2.23 72.79 32.81
N ALA A 74 1.24 72.87 31.91
CA ALA A 74 1.43 73.37 30.54
C ALA A 74 1.45 74.91 30.47
N GLN A 75 0.75 75.60 31.38
CA GLN A 75 0.67 77.06 31.36
C GLN A 75 1.93 77.75 31.88
N GLN A 76 2.71 77.09 32.76
CA GLN A 76 3.96 77.67 33.30
C GLN A 76 5.13 77.67 32.30
N VAL A 77 5.09 76.80 31.27
CA VAL A 77 6.09 76.74 30.20
C VAL A 77 5.78 77.73 29.06
N VAL A 78 4.50 78.04 28.84
CA VAL A 78 4.05 78.97 27.79
C VAL A 78 4.30 80.44 28.18
N GLU A 79 4.26 80.79 29.46
CA GLU A 79 4.55 82.15 29.93
C GLU A 79 6.03 82.53 29.81
N LYS A 80 6.96 81.58 29.98
CA LYS A 80 8.42 81.83 29.86
C LYS A 80 8.95 81.91 28.43
N THR A 81 8.14 81.56 27.42
CA THR A 81 8.57 81.58 26.01
C THR A 81 8.08 82.80 25.23
N LYS A 82 7.10 83.57 25.75
CA LYS A 82 6.60 84.80 25.10
C LYS A 82 7.68 85.89 24.91
N GLY A 83 8.78 85.85 25.67
CA GLY A 83 9.89 86.81 25.55
C GLY A 83 10.93 86.53 24.45
N LEU A 84 10.95 85.34 23.84
CA LEU A 84 12.00 84.95 22.87
C LEU A 84 11.54 84.95 21.39
N PHE A 85 10.22 85.00 21.14
CA PHE A 85 9.65 84.94 19.78
C PHE A 85 9.61 86.27 19.02
N ALA A 86 10.21 87.33 19.56
CA ALA A 86 10.18 88.67 18.96
C ALA A 86 11.35 88.97 18.01
N THR A 87 12.42 88.16 17.95
CA THR A 87 13.63 88.54 17.17
C THR A 87 14.27 87.43 16.31
N LYS A 88 13.79 86.17 16.36
CA LYS A 88 14.43 85.02 15.63
C LYS A 88 13.44 84.00 15.01
N ARG A 89 12.27 84.44 14.53
CA ARG A 89 11.16 83.55 14.07
C ARG A 89 11.51 82.56 12.95
N LYS A 90 12.38 82.89 11.99
CA LYS A 90 12.70 82.00 10.86
C LYS A 90 13.61 80.82 11.26
N GLU A 91 14.56 81.04 12.17
CA GLU A 91 15.49 80.00 12.65
C GLU A 91 14.79 78.97 13.56
N ILE A 92 13.83 79.41 14.38
CA ILE A 92 13.07 78.54 15.30
C ILE A 92 12.05 77.66 14.55
N ILE A 93 11.39 78.20 13.51
CA ILE A 93 10.43 77.45 12.69
C ILE A 93 11.16 76.39 11.84
N ALA A 94 12.32 76.72 11.28
CA ALA A 94 13.14 75.76 10.52
C ALA A 94 13.65 74.60 11.40
N ALA A 95 14.06 74.88 12.65
CA ALA A 95 14.47 73.85 13.61
C ALA A 95 13.32 72.91 14.00
N LEU A 96 12.10 73.44 14.20
CA LEU A 96 10.92 72.63 14.53
C LEU A 96 10.47 71.72 13.37
N VAL A 97 10.54 72.21 12.12
CA VAL A 97 10.22 71.39 10.94
C VAL A 97 11.25 70.28 10.74
N ALA A 98 12.55 70.55 10.96
CA ALA A 98 13.59 69.52 10.89
C ALA A 98 13.40 68.41 11.95
N VAL A 99 13.04 68.79 13.19
CA VAL A 99 12.73 67.82 14.26
C VAL A 99 11.48 67.00 13.93
N ALA A 100 10.43 67.61 13.37
CA ALA A 100 9.23 66.89 12.95
C ALA A 100 9.51 65.89 11.81
N VAL A 101 10.34 66.26 10.82
CA VAL A 101 10.75 65.34 9.74
C VAL A 101 11.62 64.20 10.27
N ILE A 102 12.51 64.45 11.24
CA ILE A 102 13.29 63.40 11.91
C ILE A 102 12.37 62.47 12.71
N ILE A 103 11.35 62.99 13.40
CA ILE A 103 10.38 62.17 14.14
C ILE A 103 9.53 61.36 13.16
N VAL A 104 9.04 61.92 12.06
CA VAL A 104 8.26 61.19 11.04
C VAL A 104 9.14 60.16 10.33
N ALA A 105 10.41 60.46 10.04
CA ALA A 105 11.36 59.50 9.49
C ALA A 105 11.70 58.40 10.50
N PHE A 106 11.86 58.71 11.79
CA PHE A 106 12.13 57.75 12.86
C PHE A 106 10.93 56.87 13.17
N VAL A 107 9.73 57.45 13.22
CA VAL A 107 8.46 56.74 13.39
C VAL A 107 8.16 55.91 12.15
N GLY A 108 8.32 56.46 10.94
CA GLY A 108 8.16 55.73 9.68
C GLY A 108 9.14 54.57 9.54
N TYR A 109 10.41 54.77 9.90
CA TYR A 109 11.42 53.71 9.91
C TYR A 109 11.12 52.63 10.95
N ASN A 110 10.71 53.02 12.17
CA ASN A 110 10.32 52.06 13.21
C ASN A 110 9.04 51.30 12.86
N VAL A 111 8.07 51.93 12.19
CA VAL A 111 6.82 51.29 11.74
C VAL A 111 7.10 50.27 10.63
N ILE A 112 7.96 50.58 9.67
CA ILE A 112 8.36 49.63 8.59
C ILE A 112 9.20 48.46 9.15
N GLN A 113 10.06 48.71 10.14
CA GLN A 113 10.79 47.63 10.82
C GLN A 113 9.90 46.76 11.71
N SER A 114 8.78 47.27 12.21
CA SER A 114 7.91 46.53 13.12
C SER A 114 6.86 45.65 12.45
N GLN A 115 6.65 45.78 11.13
CA GLN A 115 5.75 44.89 10.39
C GLN A 115 6.27 43.44 10.31
N PRO A 116 5.36 42.45 10.34
CA PRO A 116 5.72 41.04 10.17
C PRO A 116 6.44 40.81 8.84
N LYS A 117 7.58 40.11 8.89
CA LYS A 117 8.42 39.80 7.73
C LYS A 117 7.86 38.61 6.96
N SER A 118 7.91 38.70 5.64
CA SER A 118 7.63 37.58 4.75
C SER A 118 8.84 36.66 4.66
N LEU A 119 8.60 35.35 4.61
CA LEU A 119 9.61 34.30 4.37
C LEU A 119 9.53 33.74 2.95
N ILE A 120 8.40 33.92 2.29
CA ILE A 120 8.04 33.21 1.05
C ILE A 120 8.90 33.58 -0.17
N GLY A 121 9.51 34.77 -0.13
CA GLY A 121 10.46 35.25 -1.14
C GLY A 121 11.81 34.56 -1.07
N ASP A 122 12.18 34.02 0.09
CA ASP A 122 13.48 33.40 0.33
C ASP A 122 13.48 31.88 0.14
N VAL A 123 12.30 31.28 0.01
CA VAL A 123 12.13 29.84 -0.22
C VAL A 123 12.56 29.50 -1.64
N LYS A 124 13.64 28.71 -1.73
CA LYS A 124 14.17 28.13 -2.96
C LYS A 124 13.89 26.64 -2.93
N VAL A 125 13.21 26.15 -3.95
CA VAL A 125 12.82 24.74 -4.06
C VAL A 125 13.64 24.04 -5.13
N GLU A 126 13.92 22.76 -4.90
CA GLU A 126 14.52 21.86 -5.87
C GLU A 126 13.65 20.61 -5.98
N PHE A 127 13.29 20.24 -7.21
CA PHE A 127 12.58 19.01 -7.51
C PHE A 127 13.56 17.96 -8.02
N SER A 128 13.43 16.74 -7.52
CA SER A 128 14.32 15.64 -7.89
C SER A 128 13.58 14.31 -7.94
N GLY A 129 14.18 13.30 -8.58
CA GLY A 129 13.61 11.98 -8.72
C GLY A 129 12.92 11.76 -10.07
N TYR A 130 11.98 10.83 -10.10
CA TYR A 130 11.24 10.45 -11.30
C TYR A 130 9.76 10.84 -11.19
N GLU A 131 9.06 10.90 -12.31
CA GLU A 131 7.60 11.02 -12.36
C GLU A 131 6.92 10.07 -11.37
N GLU A 132 5.88 10.54 -10.68
CA GLU A 132 5.12 9.80 -9.65
C GLU A 132 5.91 9.35 -8.40
N SER A 133 7.21 9.62 -8.35
CA SER A 133 8.09 9.35 -7.19
C SER A 133 8.95 10.55 -6.81
N GLY A 134 8.69 11.70 -7.43
CA GLY A 134 9.49 12.90 -7.27
C GLY A 134 9.39 13.46 -5.86
N THR A 135 10.40 14.22 -5.47
CA THR A 135 10.49 14.88 -4.16
C THR A 135 10.76 16.36 -4.32
N VAL A 136 10.32 17.15 -3.34
CA VAL A 136 10.71 18.55 -3.18
C VAL A 136 11.61 18.70 -1.97
N THR A 137 12.74 19.35 -2.18
CA THR A 137 13.59 19.87 -1.12
C THR A 137 13.61 21.39 -1.20
N TYR A 138 14.02 22.03 -0.11
CA TYR A 138 14.18 23.48 -0.07
C TYR A 138 15.33 23.87 0.82
N ASN A 139 15.72 25.14 0.78
CA ASN A 139 16.76 25.74 1.63
C ASN A 139 16.33 25.88 3.10
N SER A 140 15.93 24.77 3.74
CA SER A 140 15.34 24.72 5.07
C SER A 140 16.25 25.30 6.16
N GLN A 141 17.56 25.09 6.05
CA GLN A 141 18.54 25.64 6.98
C GLN A 141 18.60 27.18 6.86
N ASP A 142 18.70 27.73 5.65
CA ASP A 142 18.73 29.18 5.43
C ASP A 142 17.45 29.84 5.97
N ILE A 143 16.29 29.22 5.76
CA ILE A 143 15.01 29.70 6.27
C ILE A 143 15.00 29.66 7.81
N ALA A 144 15.47 28.57 8.42
CA ALA A 144 15.56 28.46 9.88
C ALA A 144 16.52 29.50 10.49
N GLU A 145 17.69 29.70 9.89
CA GLU A 145 18.66 30.72 10.31
C GLU A 145 18.06 32.13 10.18
N LYS A 146 17.36 32.42 9.07
CA LYS A 146 16.68 33.70 8.86
C LYS A 146 15.57 33.95 9.88
N VAL A 147 14.78 32.92 10.20
CA VAL A 147 13.74 32.99 11.23
C VAL A 147 14.37 33.31 12.59
N ALA A 148 15.45 32.61 12.94
CA ALA A 148 16.16 32.82 14.20
C ALA A 148 16.77 34.22 14.29
N GLU A 149 17.49 34.66 13.25
CA GLU A 149 18.15 35.97 13.23
C GLU A 149 17.15 37.11 13.40
N ILE A 150 16.02 37.06 12.68
CA ILE A 150 14.96 38.09 12.79
C ILE A 150 14.35 38.10 14.20
N ALA A 151 14.11 36.94 14.82
CA ALA A 151 13.59 36.86 16.17
C ALA A 151 14.57 37.44 17.21
N TYR A 152 15.87 37.11 17.12
CA TYR A 152 16.89 37.67 18.00
C TYR A 152 17.04 39.19 17.83
N GLN A 153 17.02 39.69 16.58
CA GLN A 153 17.04 41.13 16.34
C GLN A 153 15.78 41.83 16.91
N LYS A 154 14.61 41.19 16.83
CA LYS A 154 13.35 41.74 17.34
C LYS A 154 13.36 42.00 18.85
N VAL A 155 14.02 41.14 19.62
CA VAL A 155 14.18 41.31 21.09
C VAL A 155 15.39 42.18 21.47
N GLY A 156 16.10 42.72 20.48
CA GLY A 156 17.15 43.69 20.65
C GLY A 156 18.55 43.10 20.92
N PHE A 157 18.86 41.95 20.33
CA PHE A 157 20.26 41.55 20.11
C PHE A 157 20.86 42.37 18.96
N ASN A 158 22.18 42.63 19.03
CA ASN A 158 22.87 43.25 17.90
C ASN A 158 23.04 42.25 16.73
N LYS A 159 23.49 42.72 15.56
CA LYS A 159 23.60 41.89 14.35
C LYS A 159 24.53 40.69 14.54
N ASP A 160 25.68 40.87 15.18
CA ASP A 160 26.67 39.81 15.36
C ASP A 160 26.18 38.75 16.33
N GLN A 161 25.53 39.17 17.43
CA GLN A 161 24.89 38.27 18.38
C GLN A 161 23.74 37.50 17.74
N ALA A 162 22.86 38.17 17.01
CA ALA A 162 21.73 37.53 16.35
C ALA A 162 22.17 36.51 15.29
N ALA A 163 23.16 36.87 14.47
CA ALA A 163 23.72 35.98 13.45
C ALA A 163 24.46 34.78 14.09
N GLY A 164 25.23 35.02 15.15
CA GLY A 164 25.90 33.95 15.91
C GLY A 164 24.91 32.98 16.55
N LEU A 165 23.85 33.50 17.18
CA LEU A 165 22.80 32.67 17.78
C LEU A 165 22.00 31.88 16.73
N ALA A 166 21.65 32.50 15.59
CA ALA A 166 20.99 31.81 14.48
C ALA A 166 21.81 30.61 13.97
N LYS A 167 23.14 30.77 13.94
CA LYS A 167 24.10 29.72 13.55
C LYS A 167 24.51 28.79 14.70
N LYS A 168 23.88 28.91 15.87
CA LYS A 168 24.15 28.11 17.08
C LYS A 168 25.62 28.18 17.53
N ASP A 169 26.22 29.36 17.43
CA ASP A 169 27.59 29.61 17.92
C ASP A 169 27.64 29.41 19.45
N PRO A 170 28.46 28.47 19.96
CA PRO A 170 28.50 28.13 21.37
C PRO A 170 29.10 29.24 22.25
N ILE A 171 29.99 30.08 21.70
CA ILE A 171 30.63 31.18 22.43
C ILE A 171 29.62 32.31 22.63
N ILE A 172 28.96 32.71 21.54
CA ILE A 172 27.92 33.74 21.61
C ILE A 172 26.77 33.29 22.52
N TYR A 173 26.35 32.02 22.39
CA TYR A 173 25.32 31.45 23.26
C TYR A 173 25.71 31.52 24.74
N ALA A 174 26.95 31.14 25.09
CA ALA A 174 27.44 31.20 26.47
C ALA A 174 27.56 32.63 27.01
N GLU A 175 27.94 33.59 26.17
CA GLU A 175 28.00 35.02 26.52
C GLU A 175 26.62 35.55 26.89
N VAL A 176 25.63 35.36 26.02
CA VAL A 176 24.28 35.92 26.22
C VAL A 176 23.51 35.20 27.34
N SER A 177 23.78 33.91 27.57
CA SER A 177 23.06 33.11 28.57
C SER A 177 23.50 33.42 30.01
N ARG A 178 24.71 33.96 30.20
CA ARG A 178 25.25 34.30 31.53
C ARG A 178 24.84 35.68 32.02
N ASP A 179 24.44 36.58 31.13
CA ASP A 179 23.85 37.87 31.50
C ASP A 179 22.35 37.72 31.70
N GLY A 180 21.84 38.04 32.90
CA GLY A 180 20.43 37.81 33.24
C GLY A 180 19.44 38.60 32.35
N LYS A 181 19.81 39.77 31.83
CA LYS A 181 18.96 40.57 30.92
C LYS A 181 18.98 39.97 29.52
N LEU A 182 20.14 39.56 29.02
CA LEU A 182 20.26 38.93 27.70
C LEU A 182 19.64 37.53 27.68
N ALA A 183 19.77 36.75 28.76
CA ALA A 183 19.11 35.46 28.91
C ALA A 183 17.58 35.58 28.82
N SER A 184 17.00 36.61 29.45
CA SER A 184 15.56 36.88 29.35
C SER A 184 15.12 37.22 27.92
N LYS A 185 15.94 37.95 27.16
CA LYS A 185 15.70 38.22 25.74
C LYS A 185 15.82 36.97 24.89
N LEU A 186 16.80 36.11 25.18
CA LEU A 186 17.01 34.84 24.49
C LEU A 186 15.77 33.95 24.59
N MET A 187 15.20 33.77 25.80
CA MET A 187 13.95 33.02 25.97
C MET A 187 12.78 33.62 25.17
N GLN A 188 12.67 34.95 25.10
CA GLN A 188 11.63 35.60 24.31
C GLN A 188 11.81 35.35 22.81
N ALA A 189 13.05 35.38 22.30
CA ALA A 189 13.34 35.08 20.90
C ALA A 189 13.04 33.61 20.58
N GLU A 190 13.41 32.67 21.47
CA GLU A 190 13.10 31.24 21.30
C GLU A 190 11.59 30.98 21.26
N ALA A 191 10.81 31.68 22.10
CA ALA A 191 9.35 31.65 22.04
C ALA A 191 8.81 32.21 20.71
N MET A 192 9.42 33.27 20.15
CA MET A 192 9.06 33.78 18.82
C MET A 192 9.39 32.78 17.72
N ILE A 193 10.58 32.17 17.74
CA ILE A 193 11.03 31.17 16.75
C ILE A 193 10.07 29.98 16.75
N SER A 194 9.77 29.43 17.92
CA SER A 194 8.84 28.30 18.08
C SER A 194 7.38 28.63 17.75
N SER A 195 7.01 29.91 17.70
CA SER A 195 5.66 30.31 17.30
C SER A 195 5.42 30.26 15.78
N VAL A 196 6.47 30.02 14.99
CA VAL A 196 6.43 30.02 13.52
C VAL A 196 6.58 28.59 13.03
N HIS A 197 5.61 28.13 12.24
CA HIS A 197 5.65 26.82 11.60
C HIS A 197 5.63 27.00 10.10
N TYR A 198 6.40 26.19 9.39
CA TYR A 198 6.42 26.20 7.94
C TYR A 198 6.62 24.81 7.36
N GLU A 199 5.85 24.49 6.34
CA GLU A 199 5.80 23.16 5.75
C GLU A 199 5.30 23.17 4.31
N PHE A 200 5.55 22.07 3.60
CA PHE A 200 4.89 21.76 2.34
C PHE A 200 3.71 20.83 2.61
N ASP A 201 2.62 21.02 1.86
CA ASP A 201 1.48 20.11 1.82
C ASP A 201 1.84 18.69 1.30
N LYS A 202 2.80 18.60 0.37
CA LYS A 202 3.29 17.35 -0.20
C LYS A 202 4.78 17.44 -0.49
N THR A 203 5.56 16.44 -0.04
CA THR A 203 7.02 16.41 -0.19
C THR A 203 7.56 15.29 -1.07
N ASN A 204 6.73 14.30 -1.40
CA ASN A 204 7.10 13.11 -2.17
C ASN A 204 5.93 12.62 -3.05
N GLY A 205 6.19 11.66 -3.93
CA GLY A 205 5.18 11.14 -4.86
C GLY A 205 4.73 12.21 -5.86
N LEU A 206 5.62 13.13 -6.21
CA LEU A 206 5.35 14.24 -7.10
C LEU A 206 5.48 13.81 -8.57
N LYS A 207 4.71 14.46 -9.44
CA LYS A 207 4.80 14.37 -10.90
C LYS A 207 4.98 15.77 -11.52
N ASN A 208 5.52 15.87 -12.73
CA ASN A 208 5.62 17.16 -13.40
C ASN A 208 4.22 17.76 -13.62
N GLY A 209 4.08 19.04 -13.32
CA GLY A 209 2.80 19.75 -13.34
C GLY A 209 2.00 19.67 -12.04
N ASP A 210 2.39 18.85 -11.05
CA ASP A 210 1.82 18.97 -9.70
C ASP A 210 2.08 20.37 -9.13
N GLU A 211 1.19 20.83 -8.27
CA GLU A 211 1.37 22.02 -7.48
C GLU A 211 1.61 21.62 -6.02
N VAL A 212 2.68 22.16 -5.43
CA VAL A 212 2.99 21.98 -4.00
C VAL A 212 3.00 23.34 -3.31
N THR A 213 2.36 23.44 -2.15
CA THR A 213 2.18 24.70 -1.41
C THR A 213 3.05 24.73 -0.17
N PHE A 214 3.97 25.69 -0.13
CA PHE A 214 4.67 26.05 1.10
C PHE A 214 3.80 27.01 1.92
N THR A 215 3.52 26.65 3.17
CA THR A 215 2.69 27.45 4.08
C THR A 215 3.53 27.89 5.27
N VAL A 216 3.43 29.17 5.62
CA VAL A 216 3.97 29.75 6.86
C VAL A 216 2.78 30.10 7.75
N THR A 217 2.76 29.54 8.95
CA THR A 217 1.75 29.82 9.98
C THR A 217 2.40 30.36 11.25
N THR A 218 1.63 31.10 12.04
CA THR A 218 2.10 31.66 13.31
C THR A 218 1.07 31.47 14.39
N SER A 219 1.45 30.93 15.55
CA SER A 219 0.57 30.76 16.72
C SER A 219 0.48 32.00 17.60
N SER A 220 1.30 33.02 17.36
CA SER A 220 1.35 34.27 18.12
C SER A 220 0.77 35.46 17.33
N LYS A 221 -0.13 36.23 17.96
CA LYS A 221 -0.67 37.48 17.41
C LYS A 221 0.40 38.58 17.19
N ASN A 222 1.51 38.48 17.91
CA ASN A 222 2.63 39.43 17.82
C ASN A 222 3.84 38.82 17.11
N SER A 223 3.63 37.79 16.28
CA SER A 223 4.71 37.14 15.54
C SER A 223 5.47 38.16 14.68
N PRO A 224 6.82 38.10 14.65
CA PRO A 224 7.60 38.90 13.73
C PRO A 224 7.49 38.43 12.27
N PHE A 225 6.71 37.37 11.99
CA PHE A 225 6.52 36.81 10.66
C PHE A 225 5.07 36.88 10.20
N LYS A 226 4.89 37.06 8.90
CA LYS A 226 3.58 37.05 8.26
C LYS A 226 3.13 35.61 8.03
N ALA A 227 1.89 35.29 8.38
CA ALA A 227 1.25 34.05 7.91
C ALA A 227 0.91 34.18 6.42
N GLU A 228 1.43 33.28 5.59
CA GLU A 228 1.35 33.37 4.13
C GLU A 228 1.59 32.01 3.48
N LYS A 229 1.28 31.89 2.19
CA LYS A 229 1.49 30.68 1.40
C LYS A 229 2.01 30.99 0.00
N LYS A 230 2.75 30.07 -0.60
CA LYS A 230 3.17 30.12 -2.01
C LYS A 230 3.15 28.73 -2.60
N THR A 231 2.60 28.66 -3.79
CA THR A 231 2.52 27.46 -4.59
C THR A 231 3.69 27.42 -5.57
N PHE A 232 4.31 26.26 -5.68
CA PHE A 232 5.36 25.94 -6.63
C PHE A 232 4.84 24.85 -7.56
N LYS A 233 5.09 25.04 -8.86
CA LYS A 233 4.81 24.03 -9.86
C LYS A 233 6.00 23.09 -9.96
N VAL A 234 5.75 21.78 -9.87
CA VAL A 234 6.74 20.72 -9.99
C VAL A 234 7.16 20.61 -11.45
N GLU A 235 8.46 20.71 -11.71
CA GLU A 235 9.03 20.65 -13.06
C GLU A 235 10.38 19.92 -13.03
N ASN A 236 10.81 19.39 -14.19
CA ASN A 236 12.10 18.73 -14.41
C ASN A 236 12.33 17.40 -13.67
N LEU A 237 11.25 16.71 -13.25
CA LEU A 237 11.35 15.30 -12.86
C LEU A 237 11.68 14.43 -14.07
N LYS A 238 12.45 13.35 -13.85
CA LYS A 238 12.82 12.41 -14.91
C LYS A 238 11.66 11.48 -15.24
N GLU A 239 11.47 11.15 -16.51
CA GLU A 239 10.55 10.08 -16.89
C GLU A 239 11.19 8.71 -16.62
N TYR A 240 10.35 7.72 -16.26
CA TYR A 240 10.77 6.34 -16.17
C TYR A 240 10.96 5.72 -17.56
N GLU A 241 12.06 4.98 -17.75
CA GLU A 241 12.21 4.13 -18.93
C GLU A 241 11.23 2.95 -18.85
N LYS A 242 10.48 2.69 -19.92
CA LYS A 242 9.50 1.60 -19.96
C LYS A 242 10.14 0.27 -20.33
N VAL A 243 9.80 -0.77 -19.57
CA VAL A 243 10.13 -2.17 -19.86
C VAL A 243 8.85 -2.88 -20.30
N SER A 244 8.90 -3.51 -21.47
CA SER A 244 7.76 -4.21 -22.06
C SER A 244 7.55 -5.58 -21.40
N THR A 245 6.36 -5.80 -20.86
CA THR A 245 5.94 -7.13 -20.38
C THR A 245 5.96 -8.19 -21.49
N ALA A 246 5.69 -7.78 -22.74
CA ALA A 246 5.77 -8.68 -23.89
C ALA A 246 7.22 -9.11 -24.19
N ASP A 247 8.22 -8.25 -23.92
CA ASP A 247 9.63 -8.62 -24.06
C ASP A 247 10.08 -9.54 -22.92
N LEU A 248 9.62 -9.28 -21.69
CA LEU A 248 9.86 -10.17 -20.55
C LEU A 248 9.29 -11.58 -20.81
N LEU A 249 8.11 -11.69 -21.42
CA LEU A 249 7.52 -12.99 -21.80
C LEU A 249 8.33 -13.76 -22.83
N LYS A 250 9.12 -13.09 -23.68
CA LYS A 250 10.02 -13.77 -24.61
C LYS A 250 11.21 -14.40 -23.88
N GLU A 251 11.61 -13.81 -22.75
CA GLU A 251 12.70 -14.32 -21.90
C GLU A 251 12.24 -15.45 -20.96
N THR A 252 11.01 -15.36 -20.44
CA THR A 252 10.38 -16.37 -19.57
C THR A 252 9.04 -16.86 -20.15
N PRO A 253 9.07 -17.57 -21.29
CA PRO A 253 7.84 -17.99 -21.96
C PRO A 253 6.99 -18.91 -21.08
N VAL A 254 5.68 -18.71 -21.15
CA VAL A 254 4.71 -19.62 -20.53
C VAL A 254 4.53 -20.83 -21.43
N THR A 255 4.59 -22.01 -20.84
CA THR A 255 4.36 -23.28 -21.52
C THR A 255 3.16 -23.97 -20.92
N PHE A 256 2.40 -24.67 -21.77
CA PHE A 256 1.23 -25.44 -21.36
C PHE A 256 1.49 -26.92 -21.62
N THR A 257 1.28 -27.75 -20.61
CA THR A 257 1.47 -29.20 -20.68
C THR A 257 0.22 -29.93 -20.21
N GLY A 258 0.08 -31.19 -20.64
CA GLY A 258 -1.08 -32.02 -20.33
C GLY A 258 -2.12 -32.05 -21.46
N PHE A 259 -3.38 -32.18 -21.09
CA PHE A 259 -4.50 -32.40 -22.02
C PHE A 259 -5.52 -31.28 -21.92
N ASN A 260 -6.25 -31.08 -23.00
CA ASN A 260 -7.36 -30.14 -23.06
C ASN A 260 -8.40 -30.47 -21.96
N GLY A 261 -8.56 -29.58 -20.99
CA GLY A 261 -9.41 -29.77 -19.80
C GLY A 261 -8.69 -30.30 -18.56
N TYR A 262 -7.40 -30.58 -18.68
CA TYR A 262 -6.49 -31.11 -17.66
C TYR A 262 -5.09 -30.49 -17.78
N GLY A 263 -4.99 -29.32 -18.43
CA GLY A 263 -3.73 -28.66 -18.68
C GLY A 263 -3.21 -27.93 -17.45
N ILE A 264 -1.90 -27.71 -17.42
CA ILE A 264 -1.22 -26.90 -16.42
C ILE A 264 -0.30 -25.89 -17.12
N ALA A 265 -0.16 -24.70 -16.54
CA ALA A 265 0.76 -23.67 -17.03
C ALA A 265 2.08 -23.73 -16.27
N SER A 266 3.21 -23.57 -16.94
CA SER A 266 4.55 -23.42 -16.35
C SER A 266 5.18 -22.15 -16.87
N ILE A 267 5.89 -21.40 -16.03
CA ILE A 267 6.73 -20.29 -16.47
C ILE A 267 8.14 -20.84 -16.63
N THR A 268 8.73 -20.68 -17.81
CA THR A 268 10.10 -21.14 -18.05
C THR A 268 11.07 -20.30 -17.22
N GLU A 269 11.96 -20.94 -16.47
CA GLU A 269 13.03 -20.24 -15.76
C GLU A 269 13.92 -19.50 -16.77
N ASN A 270 14.20 -18.22 -16.53
CA ASN A 270 15.19 -17.51 -17.34
C ASN A 270 16.62 -17.93 -16.92
N PRO A 271 17.62 -17.68 -17.79
CA PRO A 271 19.02 -18.03 -17.50
C PRO A 271 19.59 -17.38 -16.25
N ASN A 272 19.08 -16.19 -15.89
CA ASN A 272 19.54 -15.41 -14.74
C ASN A 272 18.85 -15.78 -13.42
N LYS A 273 17.81 -16.65 -13.47
CA LYS A 273 16.92 -17.00 -12.36
C LYS A 273 16.16 -15.81 -11.75
N ASP A 274 15.97 -14.75 -12.52
CA ASP A 274 15.14 -13.63 -12.11
C ASP A 274 13.67 -14.02 -12.22
N GLY A 275 12.93 -14.01 -11.12
CA GLY A 275 11.48 -14.23 -11.13
C GLY A 275 10.73 -13.00 -11.67
N TYR A 276 10.60 -12.87 -13.00
CA TYR A 276 9.87 -11.75 -13.61
C TYR A 276 8.36 -11.82 -13.33
N PHE A 277 7.78 -13.02 -13.41
CA PHE A 277 6.34 -13.22 -13.31
C PHE A 277 5.96 -14.20 -12.21
N ASN A 278 4.77 -13.97 -11.65
CA ASN A 278 4.03 -14.91 -10.84
C ASN A 278 2.66 -15.18 -11.50
N PHE A 279 2.08 -16.35 -11.25
CA PHE A 279 0.66 -16.55 -11.53
C PHE A 279 -0.19 -15.63 -10.65
N GLU A 280 -1.36 -15.23 -11.16
CA GLU A 280 -2.34 -14.52 -10.35
C GLU A 280 -2.65 -15.29 -9.05
N ASP A 281 -2.82 -14.55 -7.95
CA ASP A 281 -2.97 -15.06 -6.57
C ASP A 281 -1.85 -15.99 -6.09
N ASN A 282 -0.69 -15.98 -6.76
CA ASN A 282 0.42 -16.91 -6.52
C ASN A 282 0.01 -18.39 -6.62
N LYS A 283 -1.07 -18.68 -7.37
CA LYS A 283 -1.60 -20.03 -7.53
C LYS A 283 -1.46 -20.48 -8.97
N ARG A 284 -0.74 -21.57 -9.17
CA ARG A 284 -0.63 -22.20 -10.49
C ARG A 284 -2.01 -22.68 -10.96
N PRO A 285 -2.50 -22.23 -12.13
CA PRO A 285 -3.76 -22.71 -12.67
C PRO A 285 -3.65 -24.16 -13.14
N THR A 286 -4.72 -24.92 -12.94
CA THR A 286 -4.86 -26.33 -13.33
C THR A 286 -6.18 -26.54 -14.06
N ASN A 287 -6.34 -27.70 -14.71
CA ASN A 287 -7.53 -28.04 -15.51
C ASN A 287 -7.76 -27.11 -16.72
N LEU A 288 -6.70 -26.51 -17.24
CA LEU A 288 -6.74 -25.60 -18.38
C LEU A 288 -7.17 -26.31 -19.66
N LYS A 289 -7.84 -25.57 -20.54
CA LYS A 289 -8.30 -25.95 -21.88
C LYS A 289 -7.67 -25.03 -22.93
N ASN A 290 -7.54 -25.52 -24.16
CA ASN A 290 -7.13 -24.65 -25.26
C ASN A 290 -8.15 -23.52 -25.43
N GLY A 291 -7.66 -22.28 -25.54
CA GLY A 291 -8.48 -21.07 -25.60
C GLY A 291 -8.77 -20.42 -24.24
N ASP A 292 -8.42 -21.06 -23.12
CA ASP A 292 -8.46 -20.40 -21.80
C ASP A 292 -7.40 -19.27 -21.76
N THR A 293 -7.57 -18.33 -20.84
CA THR A 293 -6.59 -17.26 -20.58
C THR A 293 -5.92 -17.48 -19.22
N VAL A 294 -4.60 -17.36 -19.19
CA VAL A 294 -3.80 -17.35 -17.95
C VAL A 294 -3.24 -15.96 -17.71
N THR A 295 -3.58 -15.39 -16.55
CA THR A 295 -3.07 -14.09 -16.10
C THR A 295 -1.78 -14.26 -15.30
N LEU A 296 -0.77 -13.48 -15.68
CA LEU A 296 0.48 -13.34 -14.95
C LEU A 296 0.58 -11.92 -14.38
N THR A 297 1.24 -11.83 -13.22
CA THR A 297 1.58 -10.57 -12.57
C THR A 297 3.09 -10.41 -12.56
N VAL A 298 3.58 -9.20 -12.84
CA VAL A 298 5.01 -8.89 -12.68
C VAL A 298 5.34 -8.94 -11.19
N SER A 299 6.44 -9.60 -10.82
CA SER A 299 6.79 -9.77 -9.41
C SER A 299 7.10 -8.42 -8.76
N VAL A 300 6.64 -8.24 -7.51
CA VAL A 300 6.87 -7.02 -6.74
C VAL A 300 8.37 -6.76 -6.55
N THR A 301 9.15 -7.82 -6.35
CA THR A 301 10.61 -7.74 -6.23
C THR A 301 11.23 -7.14 -7.48
N TYR A 302 10.82 -7.62 -8.67
CA TYR A 302 11.32 -7.12 -9.94
C TYR A 302 10.88 -5.67 -10.22
N ILE A 303 9.63 -5.31 -9.90
CA ILE A 303 9.15 -3.92 -9.99
C ILE A 303 10.03 -2.98 -9.16
N ASN A 304 10.36 -3.36 -7.92
CA ASN A 304 11.20 -2.54 -7.05
C ASN A 304 12.63 -2.41 -7.59
N GLU A 305 13.18 -3.49 -8.15
CA GLU A 305 14.48 -3.45 -8.81
C GLU A 305 14.48 -2.50 -10.01
N LEU A 306 13.47 -2.56 -10.88
CA LEU A 306 13.31 -1.65 -12.00
C LEU A 306 13.23 -0.20 -11.55
N LYS A 307 12.41 0.10 -10.53
CA LYS A 307 12.27 1.46 -10.00
C LYS A 307 13.60 2.03 -9.51
N SER A 308 14.44 1.22 -8.85
CA SER A 308 15.78 1.63 -8.40
C SER A 308 16.72 2.00 -9.56
N LYS A 309 16.46 1.45 -10.76
CA LYS A 309 17.22 1.69 -11.98
C LYS A 309 16.58 2.77 -12.87
N GLY A 310 15.55 3.47 -12.40
CA GLY A 310 14.85 4.47 -13.20
C GLY A 310 13.99 3.85 -14.31
N LYS A 311 13.49 2.64 -14.10
CA LYS A 311 12.62 1.92 -15.04
C LYS A 311 11.27 1.57 -14.43
N VAL A 312 10.26 1.36 -15.27
CA VAL A 312 8.94 0.86 -14.88
C VAL A 312 8.43 -0.10 -15.95
N VAL A 313 7.60 -1.07 -15.56
CA VAL A 313 6.91 -1.91 -16.55
C VAL A 313 5.77 -1.13 -17.22
N ASP A 314 5.50 -1.46 -18.47
CA ASP A 314 4.37 -0.90 -19.21
C ASP A 314 3.01 -1.38 -18.68
N ASN A 315 2.96 -2.60 -18.14
CA ASN A 315 1.80 -3.17 -17.49
C ASN A 315 2.22 -4.07 -16.31
N ASN A 316 1.42 -4.12 -15.25
CA ASN A 316 1.68 -5.01 -14.12
C ASN A 316 1.10 -6.41 -14.33
N LYS A 317 0.18 -6.55 -15.30
CA LYS A 317 -0.44 -7.82 -15.66
C LYS A 317 -0.25 -8.11 -17.14
N VAL A 318 -0.11 -9.38 -17.46
CA VAL A 318 -0.11 -9.86 -18.84
C VAL A 318 -0.90 -11.15 -18.95
N GLU A 319 -1.67 -11.27 -20.03
CA GLU A 319 -2.52 -12.42 -20.30
C GLU A 319 -1.89 -13.28 -21.40
N VAL A 320 -1.93 -14.59 -21.20
CA VAL A 320 -1.43 -15.57 -22.17
C VAL A 320 -2.54 -16.57 -22.48
N THR A 321 -2.86 -16.73 -23.76
CA THR A 321 -3.83 -17.74 -24.21
C THR A 321 -3.22 -19.14 -24.15
N VAL A 322 -3.98 -20.08 -23.60
CA VAL A 322 -3.62 -21.49 -23.51
C VAL A 322 -3.73 -22.12 -24.89
N GLU A 323 -2.62 -22.68 -25.37
CA GLU A 323 -2.55 -23.36 -26.65
C GLU A 323 -1.68 -24.62 -26.57
N GLY A 324 -1.86 -25.53 -27.53
CA GLY A 324 -1.01 -26.71 -27.67
C GLY A 324 -1.31 -27.88 -26.73
N LEU A 325 -2.37 -27.80 -25.91
CA LEU A 325 -2.83 -28.95 -25.12
C LEU A 325 -3.39 -30.04 -26.03
N LYS A 326 -3.00 -31.30 -25.79
CA LYS A 326 -3.46 -32.45 -26.58
C LYS A 326 -4.91 -32.79 -26.26
N ASP A 327 -5.66 -33.33 -27.21
CA ASP A 327 -7.00 -33.85 -26.93
C ASP A 327 -6.90 -35.27 -26.35
N LEU A 328 -7.78 -35.60 -25.40
CA LEU A 328 -7.84 -36.95 -24.84
C LEU A 328 -8.20 -38.02 -25.87
N LYS A 329 -8.85 -37.63 -26.97
CA LYS A 329 -9.17 -38.53 -28.09
C LYS A 329 -7.91 -39.10 -28.78
N ASP A 330 -6.77 -38.45 -28.60
CA ASP A 330 -5.50 -38.85 -29.22
C ASP A 330 -4.75 -39.89 -28.36
N VAL A 331 -5.24 -40.16 -27.14
CA VAL A 331 -4.70 -41.20 -26.24
C VAL A 331 -5.25 -42.55 -26.66
N LYS A 332 -4.35 -43.52 -26.79
CA LYS A 332 -4.68 -44.89 -27.24
C LYS A 332 -4.92 -45.81 -26.04
N ASN A 333 -5.51 -46.98 -26.32
CA ASN A 333 -5.72 -48.08 -25.36
C ASN A 333 -6.68 -47.80 -24.19
N PHE A 334 -7.54 -46.79 -24.31
CA PHE A 334 -8.63 -46.59 -23.34
C PHE A 334 -9.60 -47.77 -23.29
N ALA A 335 -9.95 -48.34 -24.44
CA ALA A 335 -10.82 -49.52 -24.52
C ALA A 335 -10.22 -50.73 -23.78
N ASP A 336 -8.91 -50.95 -23.91
CA ASP A 336 -8.20 -52.02 -23.20
C ASP A 336 -8.19 -51.79 -21.69
N LEU A 337 -8.04 -50.54 -21.25
CA LEU A 337 -8.10 -50.17 -19.84
C LEU A 337 -9.52 -50.35 -19.26
N LEU A 338 -10.57 -49.98 -20.01
CA LEU A 338 -11.97 -50.25 -19.65
C LEU A 338 -12.24 -51.74 -19.51
N LYS A 339 -11.73 -52.56 -20.43
CA LYS A 339 -11.84 -54.02 -20.34
C LYS A 339 -11.13 -54.55 -19.08
N LYS A 340 -9.95 -54.00 -18.76
CA LYS A 340 -9.24 -54.31 -17.49
C LYS A 340 -10.08 -53.98 -16.26
N ASN A 341 -10.84 -52.87 -16.28
CA ASN A 341 -11.75 -52.50 -15.18
C ASN A 341 -12.88 -53.53 -15.00
N ASP A 342 -13.49 -53.97 -16.11
CA ASP A 342 -14.54 -54.99 -16.10
C ASP A 342 -14.01 -56.35 -15.59
N ASP A 343 -12.86 -56.80 -16.12
CA ASP A 343 -12.20 -58.03 -15.67
C ASP A 343 -11.85 -57.96 -14.16
N TYR A 344 -11.36 -56.81 -13.69
CA TYR A 344 -11.09 -56.59 -12.27
C TYR A 344 -12.37 -56.67 -11.43
N SER A 345 -13.44 -56.00 -11.83
CA SER A 345 -14.73 -56.02 -11.11
C SER A 345 -15.29 -57.44 -10.96
N LYS A 346 -15.20 -58.27 -12.00
CA LYS A 346 -15.63 -59.68 -11.99
C LYS A 346 -14.75 -60.53 -11.08
N SER A 347 -13.44 -60.29 -11.10
CA SER A 347 -12.48 -61.03 -10.27
C SER A 347 -12.68 -60.80 -8.77
N GLU A 348 -13.13 -59.61 -8.36
CA GLU A 348 -13.42 -59.27 -6.95
C GLU A 348 -14.81 -59.69 -6.49
N ASN A 349 -15.71 -60.03 -7.42
CA ASN A 349 -17.10 -60.38 -7.14
C ASN A 349 -17.46 -61.74 -7.78
N GLN A 350 -16.74 -62.79 -7.37
CA GLN A 350 -16.92 -64.14 -7.91
C GLN A 350 -18.11 -64.86 -7.27
N ASN A 351 -18.89 -65.53 -8.10
CA ASN A 351 -19.96 -66.40 -7.65
C ASN A 351 -19.40 -67.67 -7.01
N SER A 352 -20.07 -68.15 -5.98
CA SER A 352 -19.82 -69.45 -5.36
C SER A 352 -21.13 -70.17 -5.10
N SER A 353 -21.04 -71.39 -4.55
CA SER A 353 -22.23 -72.16 -4.16
C SER A 353 -23.10 -71.49 -3.09
N PHE A 354 -22.57 -70.47 -2.38
CA PHE A 354 -23.25 -69.82 -1.26
C PHE A 354 -23.60 -68.35 -1.53
N SER A 355 -22.95 -67.71 -2.50
CA SER A 355 -23.08 -66.28 -2.76
C SER A 355 -23.10 -66.01 -4.26
N THR A 356 -23.99 -65.13 -4.68
CA THR A 356 -24.07 -64.64 -6.06
C THR A 356 -23.90 -63.13 -6.10
N TYR A 357 -23.27 -62.64 -7.17
CA TYR A 357 -23.04 -61.24 -7.45
C TYR A 357 -23.56 -60.91 -8.85
N THR A 358 -24.31 -59.81 -8.96
CA THR A 358 -24.70 -59.20 -10.24
C THR A 358 -24.08 -57.82 -10.31
N LEU A 359 -23.43 -57.52 -11.43
CA LEU A 359 -22.75 -56.24 -11.67
C LEU A 359 -23.46 -55.50 -12.81
N GLU A 360 -23.90 -54.27 -12.55
CA GLU A 360 -24.49 -53.37 -13.55
C GLU A 360 -23.65 -52.10 -13.63
N SER A 361 -23.00 -51.83 -14.77
CA SER A 361 -22.22 -50.59 -14.96
C SER A 361 -23.12 -49.35 -14.88
N GLN A 362 -22.65 -48.33 -14.16
CA GLN A 362 -23.32 -47.03 -13.96
C GLN A 362 -22.56 -45.88 -14.62
N GLY A 363 -21.50 -46.17 -15.36
CA GLY A 363 -20.68 -45.18 -16.07
C GLY A 363 -19.21 -45.20 -15.66
N SER A 364 -18.36 -44.65 -16.54
CA SER A 364 -16.92 -44.55 -16.34
C SER A 364 -16.50 -43.11 -16.10
N TYR A 365 -15.40 -42.93 -15.37
CA TYR A 365 -14.90 -41.63 -14.98
C TYR A 365 -13.38 -41.57 -15.12
N LEU A 366 -12.89 -40.43 -15.59
CA LEU A 366 -11.50 -40.18 -15.93
C LEU A 366 -10.92 -39.03 -15.10
N LYS A 367 -9.74 -39.26 -14.55
CA LYS A 367 -8.88 -38.25 -13.94
C LYS A 367 -7.50 -38.30 -14.57
N VAL A 368 -7.02 -37.17 -15.06
CA VAL A 368 -5.64 -37.02 -15.53
C VAL A 368 -4.83 -36.35 -14.44
N ILE A 369 -3.73 -36.98 -14.05
CA ILE A 369 -2.78 -36.47 -13.06
C ILE A 369 -1.52 -36.09 -13.84
N PRO A 370 -1.27 -34.79 -14.06
CA PRO A 370 -0.08 -34.38 -14.77
C PRO A 370 1.16 -34.70 -13.92
N GLU A 371 2.17 -35.30 -14.54
CA GLU A 371 3.49 -35.51 -13.96
C GLU A 371 4.54 -35.14 -15.02
N GLU A 372 5.44 -34.22 -14.70
CA GLU A 372 6.59 -33.93 -15.55
C GLU A 372 7.73 -34.88 -15.19
N ASN A 373 7.86 -35.97 -15.94
CA ASN A 373 9.02 -36.86 -15.86
C ASN A 373 9.55 -37.20 -17.27
N LYS A 374 10.77 -37.76 -17.35
CA LYS A 374 11.42 -38.02 -18.65
C LYS A 374 10.67 -39.03 -19.54
N LYS A 375 9.79 -39.87 -18.98
CA LYS A 375 9.20 -41.05 -19.64
C LYS A 375 7.69 -40.93 -19.92
N SER A 376 6.96 -40.14 -19.15
CA SER A 376 5.50 -39.99 -19.25
C SER A 376 5.07 -38.53 -19.23
N ASN A 377 3.92 -38.25 -19.86
CA ASN A 377 3.24 -36.96 -19.80
C ASN A 377 2.30 -36.85 -18.58
N GLY A 378 2.25 -37.87 -17.74
CA GLY A 378 1.40 -37.95 -16.55
C GLY A 378 0.88 -39.36 -16.31
N LYS A 379 -0.16 -39.43 -15.49
CA LYS A 379 -0.94 -40.64 -15.22
C LYS A 379 -2.40 -40.39 -15.57
N VAL A 380 -3.07 -41.47 -15.94
CA VAL A 380 -4.49 -41.49 -16.20
C VAL A 380 -5.12 -42.51 -15.26
N SER A 381 -6.08 -42.06 -14.45
CA SER A 381 -6.94 -42.94 -13.67
C SER A 381 -8.29 -43.07 -14.38
N LEU A 382 -8.63 -44.29 -14.78
CA LEU A 382 -9.90 -44.61 -15.39
C LEU A 382 -10.62 -45.64 -14.51
N ILE A 383 -11.78 -45.26 -14.02
CA ILE A 383 -12.61 -46.10 -13.16
C ILE A 383 -13.98 -46.34 -13.81
N THR A 384 -14.62 -47.44 -13.44
CA THR A 384 -16.02 -47.72 -13.79
C THR A 384 -16.79 -47.98 -12.52
N VAL A 385 -17.90 -47.26 -12.31
CA VAL A 385 -18.81 -47.47 -11.19
C VAL A 385 -19.77 -48.60 -11.54
N TYR A 386 -19.93 -49.57 -10.64
CA TYR A 386 -20.85 -50.68 -10.77
C TYR A 386 -21.83 -50.69 -9.61
N LYS A 387 -23.10 -50.95 -9.91
CA LYS A 387 -24.07 -51.41 -8.94
C LYS A 387 -23.85 -52.90 -8.72
N VAL A 388 -23.38 -53.25 -7.53
CA VAL A 388 -23.07 -54.61 -7.11
C VAL A 388 -24.21 -55.12 -6.25
N THR A 389 -24.94 -56.11 -6.77
CA THR A 389 -26.00 -56.81 -6.02
C THR A 389 -25.46 -58.13 -5.53
N TRP A 390 -25.28 -58.28 -4.21
CA TRP A 390 -24.92 -59.53 -3.57
C TRP A 390 -26.18 -60.26 -3.07
N SER A 391 -26.20 -61.58 -3.16
CA SER A 391 -27.26 -62.42 -2.60
C SER A 391 -26.70 -63.73 -2.05
N SER A 392 -27.13 -64.11 -0.84
CA SER A 392 -26.76 -65.36 -0.17
C SER A 392 -27.92 -65.85 0.70
N GLY A 393 -28.45 -67.03 0.39
CA GLY A 393 -29.69 -67.50 1.01
C GLY A 393 -30.84 -66.50 0.82
N ASN A 394 -31.41 -66.03 1.93
CA ASN A 394 -32.49 -65.02 1.93
C ASN A 394 -31.97 -63.57 2.04
N SER A 395 -30.65 -63.37 2.15
CA SER A 395 -30.04 -62.05 2.29
C SER A 395 -29.72 -61.46 0.92
N LYS A 396 -29.99 -60.15 0.76
CA LYS A 396 -29.68 -59.39 -0.44
C LYS A 396 -29.17 -58.00 -0.06
N GLU A 397 -28.08 -57.57 -0.67
CA GLU A 397 -27.51 -56.23 -0.47
C GLU A 397 -27.12 -55.61 -1.81
N VAL A 398 -27.33 -54.29 -1.94
CA VAL A 398 -26.88 -53.51 -3.10
C VAL A 398 -25.91 -52.43 -2.62
N ARG A 399 -24.74 -52.35 -3.27
CA ARG A 399 -23.77 -51.27 -3.09
C ARG A 399 -23.23 -50.81 -4.44
N TYR A 400 -22.92 -49.53 -4.54
CA TYR A 400 -22.21 -48.93 -5.65
C TYR A 400 -20.72 -48.93 -5.34
N LYS A 401 -19.92 -49.56 -6.20
CA LYS A 401 -18.46 -49.65 -6.06
C LYS A 401 -17.81 -49.25 -7.37
N TYR A 402 -16.69 -48.55 -7.33
CA TYR A 402 -15.85 -48.40 -8.52
C TYR A 402 -14.68 -49.38 -8.52
N TYR A 403 -14.33 -49.80 -9.73
CA TYR A 403 -13.15 -50.60 -10.04
C TYR A 403 -12.42 -49.93 -11.20
N GLY A 404 -11.10 -49.83 -11.10
CA GLY A 404 -10.32 -49.14 -12.10
C GLY A 404 -8.83 -49.37 -12.01
N TYR A 405 -8.13 -48.68 -12.88
CA TYR A 405 -6.67 -48.67 -12.93
C TYR A 405 -6.15 -47.25 -13.16
N GLN A 406 -4.99 -46.99 -12.59
CA GLN A 406 -4.16 -45.84 -12.89
C GLN A 406 -2.96 -46.30 -13.73
N ALA A 407 -2.83 -45.77 -14.95
CA ALA A 407 -1.76 -46.10 -15.89
C ALA A 407 -0.89 -44.87 -16.18
N TYR A 408 0.40 -45.08 -16.46
CA TYR A 408 1.24 -44.00 -16.98
C TYR A 408 0.84 -43.69 -18.42
N LEU A 409 0.84 -42.41 -18.75
CA LEU A 409 0.65 -41.94 -20.11
C LEU A 409 2.02 -41.69 -20.75
N LEU A 410 2.39 -42.55 -21.68
CA LEU A 410 3.67 -42.49 -22.39
C LEU A 410 3.71 -41.31 -23.37
N LYS A 411 4.93 -40.92 -23.76
CA LYS A 411 5.16 -39.76 -24.65
C LYS A 411 4.56 -39.90 -26.05
N ASP A 412 4.38 -41.14 -26.50
CA ASP A 412 3.73 -41.53 -27.76
C ASP A 412 2.19 -41.61 -27.67
N ASN A 413 1.62 -41.12 -26.55
CA ASN A 413 0.20 -41.13 -26.21
C ASN A 413 -0.40 -42.54 -25.96
N ASN A 414 0.42 -43.55 -25.71
CA ASN A 414 -0.06 -44.86 -25.24
C ASN A 414 -0.19 -44.90 -23.71
N LEU A 415 -1.11 -45.70 -23.20
CA LEU A 415 -1.20 -46.01 -21.78
C LEU A 415 -0.32 -47.24 -21.46
N ASP A 416 0.54 -47.11 -20.46
CA ASP A 416 1.33 -48.23 -19.94
C ASP A 416 0.43 -49.14 -19.09
N LEU A 417 -0.20 -50.09 -19.77
CA LEU A 417 -1.14 -51.03 -19.14
C LEU A 417 -0.42 -52.04 -18.24
N ASP A 418 0.85 -52.35 -18.51
CA ASP A 418 1.61 -53.36 -17.77
C ASP A 418 2.04 -52.84 -16.40
N ALA A 419 2.37 -51.55 -16.31
CA ALA A 419 2.66 -50.87 -15.06
C ALA A 419 1.41 -50.32 -14.34
N ALA A 420 0.20 -50.59 -14.84
CA ALA A 420 -1.02 -50.00 -14.29
C ALA A 420 -1.38 -50.56 -12.90
N SER A 421 -1.70 -49.67 -11.96
CA SER A 421 -2.05 -50.02 -10.58
C SER A 421 -3.57 -50.00 -10.36
N LYS A 422 -4.10 -51.01 -9.66
CA LYS A 422 -5.53 -51.10 -9.32
C LYS A 422 -5.99 -49.94 -8.42
N VAL A 423 -7.22 -49.49 -8.65
CA VAL A 423 -7.93 -48.48 -7.85
C VAL A 423 -9.35 -48.97 -7.62
N SER A 424 -9.86 -48.93 -6.39
CA SER A 424 -11.22 -49.37 -6.07
C SER A 424 -11.77 -48.70 -4.81
N SER A 425 -13.08 -48.80 -4.60
CA SER A 425 -13.78 -48.26 -3.42
C SER A 425 -14.31 -49.37 -2.51
N TRP A 426 -14.49 -49.05 -1.22
CA TRP A 426 -15.22 -49.89 -0.27
C TRP A 426 -16.72 -50.05 -0.59
N GLY A 427 -17.29 -49.06 -1.27
CA GLY A 427 -18.66 -49.05 -1.78
C GLY A 427 -19.66 -48.32 -0.90
N SER A 428 -20.64 -47.67 -1.55
CA SER A 428 -21.69 -46.83 -0.94
C SER A 428 -23.09 -47.36 -1.26
N LYS A 429 -24.09 -47.05 -0.44
CA LYS A 429 -25.51 -47.26 -0.79
C LYS A 429 -26.09 -46.10 -1.61
N ASP A 430 -25.39 -44.96 -1.62
CA ASP A 430 -25.77 -43.75 -2.34
C ASP A 430 -24.89 -43.56 -3.57
N LEU A 431 -25.50 -43.67 -4.75
CA LEU A 431 -24.82 -43.46 -6.03
C LEU A 431 -24.48 -41.99 -6.26
N GLU A 432 -25.38 -41.07 -5.88
CA GLU A 432 -25.18 -39.64 -6.15
C GLU A 432 -24.11 -39.06 -5.23
N GLY A 433 -24.10 -39.49 -3.96
CA GLY A 433 -23.00 -39.20 -3.04
C GLY A 433 -21.64 -39.68 -3.56
N LEU A 434 -21.57 -40.90 -4.11
CA LEU A 434 -20.34 -41.42 -4.72
C LEU A 434 -19.92 -40.59 -5.95
N LYS A 435 -20.87 -40.17 -6.80
CA LYS A 435 -20.57 -39.29 -7.94
C LYS A 435 -20.03 -37.92 -7.50
N ALA A 436 -20.59 -37.36 -6.43
CA ALA A 436 -20.14 -36.09 -5.86
C ALA A 436 -18.73 -36.20 -5.26
N GLU A 437 -18.42 -37.31 -4.59
CA GLU A 437 -17.07 -37.64 -4.11
C GLU A 437 -16.08 -37.70 -5.27
N LEU A 438 -16.39 -38.46 -6.33
CA LEU A 438 -15.55 -38.56 -7.52
C LEU A 438 -15.29 -37.20 -8.18
N ALA A 439 -16.32 -36.36 -8.29
CA ALA A 439 -16.18 -35.00 -8.82
C ALA A 439 -15.24 -34.15 -7.96
N THR A 440 -15.34 -34.24 -6.63
CA THR A 440 -14.47 -33.54 -5.68
C THR A 440 -13.02 -34.03 -5.77
N GLU A 441 -12.83 -35.32 -6.05
CA GLU A 441 -11.52 -35.91 -6.31
C GLU A 441 -10.95 -35.57 -7.71
N GLY A 442 -11.71 -34.86 -8.56
CA GLY A 442 -11.28 -34.42 -9.88
C GLY A 442 -11.51 -35.42 -11.01
N TYR A 443 -12.32 -36.46 -10.78
CA TYR A 443 -12.81 -37.32 -11.84
C TYR A 443 -13.93 -36.62 -12.64
N LYS A 444 -13.92 -36.80 -13.96
CA LYS A 444 -14.99 -36.33 -14.86
C LYS A 444 -15.58 -37.52 -15.59
N VAL A 445 -16.85 -37.44 -15.98
CA VAL A 445 -17.52 -38.50 -16.77
C VAL A 445 -16.72 -38.77 -18.03
N TYR A 446 -16.47 -40.05 -18.30
CA TYR A 446 -15.81 -40.53 -19.50
C TYR A 446 -16.83 -41.18 -20.41
N GLU A 447 -16.96 -40.63 -21.62
CA GLU A 447 -17.74 -41.23 -22.68
C GLU A 447 -16.79 -41.80 -23.72
N GLU A 448 -16.84 -43.13 -23.86
CA GLU A 448 -16.16 -43.79 -24.98
C GLU A 448 -16.88 -43.35 -26.26
N LYS A 449 -16.22 -42.52 -27.07
CA LYS A 449 -16.75 -42.20 -28.39
C LYS A 449 -16.76 -43.49 -29.20
N LYS A 450 -17.95 -43.96 -29.56
CA LYS A 450 -18.11 -45.01 -30.55
C LYS A 450 -17.39 -44.55 -31.81
N SER A 451 -16.42 -45.32 -32.27
CA SER A 451 -15.82 -45.14 -33.59
C SER A 451 -16.92 -45.24 -34.63
N GLU A 452 -17.14 -44.17 -35.39
CA GLU A 452 -17.92 -44.20 -36.64
C GLU A 452 -17.21 -45.01 -37.72
#